data_AF-A0A813XEW0-F1
#
_entry.id   AF-A0A813XEW0-F1
#
_cell.length_a   1.000
_cell.length_b   1.000
_cell.length_c   1.000
_cell.angle_alpha   90.00
_cell.angle_beta   90.00
_cell.angle_gamma   90.00
#
_symmetry.space_group_name_H-M   'P 1'
#
loop_
_entity.id
_entity.type
_entity.pdbx_description
1 polymer ?
#
loop_
_entity_poly.entity_id
_entity_poly.type
_entity_poly.pdbx_seq_one_letter_code
_entity_poly.pdbx_strand_id
1 'polypeptide(L)'
;MSIPNIKKYDSGFSETATTLSSIQQSESMLEQILSFERIYYENLKQYIIKYSRPLRRYLNPDEIVDLFQNIEKISAISESIVRQCEKLIDTENISNVPISLIYQSWSGVMIDSYNSYLSRSIQAQTTLKQCQNKIAYFLQIPIEYITREITEFILLPIRHICLLNDLFQSEIIEHPPIINSIDWKIIEDIRLLARHANVILQSSDMTQHDNTISTLESSIYCAPNVTLETSQDTTIQPEITSTIVLQRTNREPWEPKRVELLDSRLLFTRIDRTNICSSLTSSISLANVVHIQEDRSNEELRLVVAGTMNKSTKHSSVKMMRIHLRFQHTNEYISWFHHLTNAIQQAKDQSWTKKNELVI
;
A
#
# COMPACT_ATOMS: atom_id res chain seq x y z
N MET A 1 -40.41 42.45 42.97
CA MET A 1 -39.93 42.00 41.66
C MET A 1 -38.95 43.03 41.14
N SER A 2 -37.65 42.77 41.29
CA SER A 2 -36.58 43.63 40.78
C SER A 2 -35.44 42.72 40.32
N ILE A 3 -35.25 42.60 39.01
CA ILE A 3 -34.05 42.00 38.42
C ILE A 3 -33.14 43.16 38.00
N PRO A 4 -31.87 43.19 38.44
CA PRO A 4 -30.96 44.29 38.14
C PRO A 4 -30.31 44.16 36.76
N ASN A 5 -30.04 45.34 36.18
CA ASN A 5 -28.99 45.69 35.22
C ASN A 5 -28.09 44.53 34.72
N ILE A 6 -28.30 44.11 33.47
CA ILE A 6 -27.27 43.46 32.67
C ILE A 6 -26.55 44.57 31.89
N LYS A 7 -25.33 44.89 32.33
CA LYS A 7 -24.37 45.68 31.56
C LYS A 7 -24.11 44.96 30.24
N LYS A 8 -24.32 45.66 29.12
CA LYS A 8 -23.74 45.30 27.83
C LYS A 8 -22.23 45.22 28.02
N TYR A 9 -21.67 44.02 27.89
CA TYR A 9 -20.25 43.86 27.60
C TYR A 9 -20.09 43.88 26.09
N ASP A 10 -19.30 44.84 25.62
CA ASP A 10 -18.78 44.91 24.27
C ASP A 10 -18.06 43.59 23.92
N SER A 11 -18.66 42.79 23.04
CA SER A 11 -17.99 41.68 22.34
C SER A 11 -17.21 42.21 21.14
N GLY A 12 -16.42 43.27 21.33
CA GLY A 12 -15.69 43.97 20.27
C GLY A 12 -14.31 43.41 19.92
N PHE A 13 -13.91 42.27 20.48
CA PHE A 13 -12.56 41.72 20.28
C PHE A 13 -12.59 40.18 20.24
N SER A 14 -13.09 39.57 19.15
CA SER A 14 -12.77 38.16 18.82
C SER A 14 -13.24 37.66 17.44
N GLU A 15 -13.54 38.54 16.46
CA GLU A 15 -13.91 38.07 15.12
C GLU A 15 -12.80 38.33 14.09
N THR A 16 -12.14 39.49 14.15
CA THR A 16 -11.10 39.89 13.19
C THR A 16 -9.80 39.06 13.28
N ALA A 17 -9.38 38.68 14.48
CA ALA A 17 -8.18 37.86 14.69
C ALA A 17 -8.33 36.44 14.15
N THR A 18 -9.53 35.86 14.28
CA THR A 18 -9.89 34.51 13.82
C THR A 18 -10.02 34.46 12.29
N THR A 19 -10.52 35.53 11.66
CA THR A 19 -10.51 35.67 10.20
C THR A 19 -9.11 35.82 9.62
N LEU A 20 -8.22 36.59 10.25
CA LEU A 20 -6.85 36.77 9.73
C LEU A 20 -6.04 35.46 9.75
N SER A 21 -6.20 34.63 10.80
CA SER A 21 -5.56 33.31 10.85
C SER A 21 -6.15 32.35 9.82
N SER A 22 -7.46 32.38 9.56
CA SER A 22 -8.12 31.52 8.57
C SER A 22 -7.71 31.84 7.13
N ILE A 23 -7.44 33.12 6.83
CA ILE A 23 -7.00 33.56 5.49
C ILE A 23 -5.57 33.08 5.22
N GLN A 24 -4.65 33.30 6.17
CA GLN A 24 -3.26 32.86 6.05
C GLN A 24 -3.14 31.33 5.92
N GLN A 25 -4.02 30.58 6.57
CA GLN A 25 -4.07 29.11 6.45
C GLN A 25 -4.54 28.66 5.07
N SER A 26 -5.59 29.29 4.54
CA SER A 26 -6.11 28.98 3.20
C SER A 26 -5.08 29.28 2.11
N GLU A 27 -4.33 30.38 2.26
CA GLU A 27 -3.19 30.73 1.39
C GLU A 27 -2.08 29.70 1.45
N SER A 28 -1.64 29.33 2.66
CA SER A 28 -0.59 28.32 2.84
C SER A 28 -0.98 26.97 2.23
N MET A 29 -2.22 26.55 2.39
CA MET A 29 -2.70 25.28 1.82
C MET A 29 -2.79 25.33 0.29
N LEU A 30 -3.24 26.46 -0.28
CA LEU A 30 -3.24 26.67 -1.72
C LEU A 30 -1.82 26.61 -2.31
N GLU A 31 -0.85 27.22 -1.63
CA GLU A 31 0.57 27.14 -2.01
C GLU A 31 1.11 25.71 -1.93
N GLN A 32 0.75 24.96 -0.89
CA GLN A 32 1.12 23.54 -0.76
C GLN A 32 0.57 22.71 -1.91
N ILE A 33 -0.72 22.84 -2.23
CA ILE A 33 -1.34 22.14 -3.36
C ILE A 33 -0.71 22.55 -4.68
N LEU A 34 -0.49 23.85 -4.91
CA LEU A 34 0.19 24.33 -6.11
C LEU A 34 1.58 23.71 -6.23
N SER A 35 2.37 23.71 -5.15
CA SER A 35 3.71 23.13 -5.17
C SER A 35 3.68 21.63 -5.49
N PHE A 36 2.73 20.90 -4.88
CA PHE A 36 2.53 19.47 -5.08
C PHE A 36 2.14 19.14 -6.52
N GLU A 37 1.10 19.80 -7.05
CA GLU A 37 0.63 19.61 -8.42
C GLU A 37 1.66 20.05 -9.46
N ARG A 38 2.38 21.16 -9.22
CA ARG A 38 3.42 21.65 -10.14
C ARG A 38 4.56 20.65 -10.26
N ILE A 39 5.04 20.09 -9.14
CA ILE A 39 6.09 19.06 -9.14
C ILE A 39 5.60 17.82 -9.89
N TYR A 40 4.36 17.39 -9.64
CA TYR A 40 3.78 16.24 -10.31
C TYR A 40 3.65 16.44 -11.83
N TYR A 41 3.09 17.56 -12.26
CA TYR A 41 2.94 17.93 -13.67
C TYR A 41 4.29 18.00 -14.40
N GLU A 42 5.29 18.67 -13.82
CA GLU A 42 6.60 18.79 -14.45
C GLU A 42 7.28 17.42 -14.60
N ASN A 43 7.15 16.55 -13.58
CA ASN A 43 7.62 15.17 -13.68
C ASN A 43 6.90 14.41 -14.80
N LEU A 44 5.57 14.46 -14.86
CA LEU A 44 4.80 13.80 -15.93
C LEU A 44 5.24 14.26 -17.31
N LYS A 45 5.35 15.57 -17.51
CA LYS A 45 5.75 16.18 -18.78
C LYS A 45 7.14 15.71 -19.21
N GLN A 46 8.09 15.72 -18.28
CA GLN A 46 9.44 15.22 -18.49
C GLN A 46 9.45 13.74 -18.90
N TYR A 47 8.70 12.89 -18.20
CA TYR A 47 8.61 11.46 -18.54
C TYR A 47 7.85 11.18 -19.83
N ILE A 48 6.83 11.97 -20.17
CA ILE A 48 6.12 11.84 -21.46
C ILE A 48 7.08 12.12 -22.61
N ILE A 49 7.90 13.16 -22.48
CA ILE A 49 8.94 13.52 -23.46
C ILE A 49 10.02 12.44 -23.52
N LYS A 50 10.44 11.89 -22.38
CA LYS A 50 11.49 10.87 -22.27
C LYS A 50 11.06 9.47 -22.73
N TYR A 51 9.88 9.01 -22.33
CA TYR A 51 9.43 7.63 -22.51
C TYR A 51 8.25 7.51 -23.45
N SER A 52 7.11 8.14 -23.12
CA SER A 52 5.85 7.92 -23.84
C SER A 52 5.95 8.23 -25.33
N ARG A 53 6.49 9.41 -25.70
CA ARG A 53 6.58 9.82 -27.10
C ARG A 53 7.65 9.06 -27.90
N PRO A 54 8.89 8.88 -27.40
CA PRO A 54 9.92 8.16 -28.15
C PRO A 54 9.59 6.68 -28.36
N LEU A 55 9.02 6.02 -27.35
CA LEU A 55 8.71 4.58 -27.43
C LEU A 55 7.65 4.23 -28.48
N ARG A 56 6.85 5.21 -28.94
CA ARG A 56 5.92 5.03 -30.08
C ARG A 56 6.61 4.62 -31.39
N ARG A 57 7.93 4.82 -31.48
CA ARG A 57 8.74 4.39 -32.64
C ARG A 57 9.24 2.94 -32.53
N TYR A 58 9.21 2.38 -31.32
CA TYR A 58 9.83 1.09 -30.99
C TYR A 58 8.80 0.02 -30.61
N LEU A 59 7.61 0.43 -30.18
CA LEU A 59 6.54 -0.45 -29.73
C LEU A 59 5.32 -0.33 -30.65
N ASN A 60 4.55 -1.39 -30.71
CA ASN A 60 3.31 -1.40 -31.47
C ASN A 60 2.24 -0.53 -30.79
N PRO A 61 1.22 -0.04 -31.53
CA PRO A 61 0.19 0.83 -30.97
C PRO A 61 -0.50 0.27 -29.72
N ASP A 62 -0.81 -1.03 -29.71
CA ASP A 62 -1.46 -1.68 -28.57
C ASP A 62 -0.55 -1.70 -27.33
N GLU A 63 0.75 -1.96 -27.50
CA GLU A 63 1.74 -1.92 -26.42
C GLU A 63 1.86 -0.51 -25.83
N ILE A 64 1.78 0.53 -26.68
CA ILE A 64 1.78 1.94 -26.26
C ILE A 64 0.53 2.29 -25.47
N VAL A 65 -0.64 1.86 -25.95
CA VAL A 65 -1.92 2.08 -25.27
C VAL A 65 -1.93 1.37 -23.91
N ASP A 66 -1.40 0.15 -23.83
CA ASP A 66 -1.34 -0.58 -22.58
C ASP A 66 -0.34 0.05 -21.59
N LEU A 67 0.84 0.47 -22.04
CA LEU A 67 1.88 1.05 -21.19
C LEU A 67 1.53 2.43 -20.66
N PHE A 68 1.08 3.32 -21.53
CA PHE A 68 0.93 4.74 -21.23
C PHE A 68 -0.53 5.17 -21.12
N GLN A 69 -1.47 4.34 -21.57
CA GLN A 69 -2.90 4.55 -21.38
C GLN A 69 -3.33 5.98 -21.73
N ASN A 70 -3.99 6.67 -20.79
CA ASN A 70 -4.40 8.06 -20.88
C ASN A 70 -3.47 9.01 -20.09
N ILE A 71 -2.17 8.71 -19.94
CA ILE A 71 -1.22 9.52 -19.17
C ILE A 71 -1.12 10.98 -19.65
N GLU A 72 -1.22 11.22 -20.96
CA GLU A 72 -1.20 12.58 -21.52
C GLU A 72 -2.45 13.37 -21.13
N LYS A 73 -3.61 12.69 -20.98
CA LYS A 73 -4.84 13.29 -20.48
C LYS A 73 -4.71 13.66 -19.00
N ILE A 74 -4.13 12.78 -18.18
CA ILE A 74 -3.85 13.05 -16.76
C ILE A 74 -2.90 14.26 -16.62
N SER A 75 -1.85 14.31 -17.44
CA SER A 75 -0.92 15.45 -17.48
C SER A 75 -1.62 16.78 -17.81
N ALA A 76 -2.54 16.78 -18.78
CA ALA A 76 -3.31 17.98 -19.14
C ALA A 76 -4.29 18.42 -18.03
N ILE A 77 -4.85 17.48 -17.27
CA ILE A 77 -5.69 17.78 -16.10
C ILE A 77 -4.85 18.45 -15.02
N SER A 78 -3.69 17.87 -14.66
CA SER A 78 -2.80 18.46 -13.66
C SER A 78 -2.28 19.83 -14.09
N GLU A 79 -1.93 20.03 -15.37
CA GLU A 79 -1.60 21.35 -15.91
C GLU A 79 -2.72 22.37 -15.69
N SER A 80 -3.97 21.96 -15.92
CA SER A 80 -5.12 22.83 -15.77
C SER A 80 -5.38 23.19 -14.31
N ILE A 81 -5.17 22.25 -13.39
CA ILE A 81 -5.24 22.48 -11.94
C ILE A 81 -4.15 23.47 -11.50
N VAL A 82 -2.89 23.27 -11.93
CA VAL A 82 -1.77 24.18 -11.64
C VAL A 82 -2.10 25.61 -12.08
N ARG A 83 -2.57 25.79 -13.31
CA ARG A 83 -2.95 27.12 -13.84
C ARG A 83 -4.12 27.75 -13.06
N GLN A 84 -5.06 26.95 -12.57
CA GLN A 84 -6.14 27.47 -11.73
C GLN A 84 -5.62 27.91 -10.36
N CYS A 85 -4.74 27.13 -9.73
CA CYS A 85 -4.09 27.52 -8.49
C CYS A 85 -3.30 28.82 -8.65
N GLU A 86 -2.47 28.93 -9.69
CA GLU A 86 -1.69 30.15 -10.00
C GLU A 86 -2.61 31.36 -10.17
N LYS A 87 -3.68 31.22 -10.97
CA LYS A 87 -4.65 32.30 -11.19
C LYS A 87 -5.33 32.73 -9.89
N LEU A 88 -5.68 31.79 -9.01
CA LEU A 88 -6.30 32.12 -7.72
C LEU A 88 -5.35 32.91 -6.82
N ILE A 89 -4.08 32.51 -6.76
CA ILE A 89 -3.04 33.24 -6.03
C ILE A 89 -2.88 34.66 -6.57
N ASP A 90 -2.84 34.82 -7.89
CA ASP A 90 -2.66 36.12 -8.56
C ASP A 90 -3.84 37.08 -8.35
N THR A 91 -5.04 36.58 -8.03
CA THR A 91 -6.26 37.40 -7.93
C THR A 91 -6.51 38.04 -6.55
N GLU A 92 -5.59 37.91 -5.57
CA GLU A 92 -5.70 38.45 -4.20
C GLU A 92 -7.01 38.09 -3.43
N ASN A 93 -7.83 37.18 -3.96
CA ASN A 93 -9.16 36.83 -3.42
C ASN A 93 -9.19 35.41 -2.81
N ILE A 94 -8.04 34.97 -2.30
CA ILE A 94 -7.80 33.60 -1.80
C ILE A 94 -8.64 33.30 -0.56
N SER A 95 -8.94 34.34 0.23
CA SER A 95 -9.65 34.28 1.52
C SER A 95 -11.04 33.63 1.49
N ASN A 96 -11.69 33.51 0.32
CA ASN A 96 -13.07 33.03 0.21
C ASN A 96 -13.25 31.85 -0.75
N VAL A 97 -12.17 31.28 -1.32
CA VAL A 97 -12.28 30.18 -2.28
C VAL A 97 -11.95 28.86 -1.59
N PRO A 98 -12.95 28.00 -1.31
CA PRO A 98 -12.67 26.66 -0.84
C PRO A 98 -11.78 25.93 -1.83
N ILE A 99 -10.71 25.34 -1.33
CA ILE A 99 -9.70 24.62 -2.12
C ILE A 99 -10.31 23.48 -2.95
N SER A 100 -11.34 22.82 -2.39
CA SER A 100 -12.11 21.80 -3.10
C SER A 100 -12.74 22.30 -4.42
N LEU A 101 -13.01 23.61 -4.57
CA LEU A 101 -13.55 24.20 -5.81
C LEU A 101 -12.57 24.13 -6.99
N ILE A 102 -11.25 24.13 -6.71
CA ILE A 102 -10.21 23.99 -7.74
C ILE A 102 -10.42 22.65 -8.46
N TYR A 103 -10.59 21.60 -7.68
CA TYR A 103 -10.81 20.26 -8.19
C TYR A 103 -12.25 20.04 -8.65
N GLN A 104 -13.24 20.76 -8.11
CA GLN A 104 -14.66 20.59 -8.46
C GLN A 104 -14.90 20.75 -9.96
N SER A 105 -14.26 21.76 -10.59
CA SER A 105 -14.39 22.02 -12.03
C SER A 105 -13.86 20.89 -12.91
N TRP A 106 -12.97 20.04 -12.38
CA TRP A 106 -12.35 18.93 -13.08
C TRP A 106 -12.76 17.55 -12.56
N SER A 107 -13.51 17.50 -11.45
CA SER A 107 -13.81 16.28 -10.68
C SER A 107 -14.22 15.09 -11.55
N GLY A 108 -15.28 15.22 -12.34
CA GLY A 108 -15.75 14.13 -13.21
C GLY A 108 -14.67 13.66 -14.20
N VAL A 109 -14.01 14.60 -14.88
CA VAL A 109 -12.98 14.28 -15.88
C VAL A 109 -11.74 13.66 -15.24
N MET A 110 -11.34 14.14 -14.06
CA MET A 110 -10.24 13.61 -13.26
C MET A 110 -10.57 12.19 -12.82
N ILE A 111 -11.71 11.99 -12.15
CA ILE A 111 -12.13 10.69 -11.62
C ILE A 111 -12.19 9.65 -12.72
N ASP A 112 -12.83 9.95 -13.86
CA ASP A 112 -12.90 9.04 -15.00
C ASP A 112 -11.51 8.70 -15.56
N SER A 113 -10.62 9.69 -15.60
CA SER A 113 -9.27 9.50 -16.14
C SER A 113 -8.42 8.63 -15.21
N TYR A 114 -8.47 8.86 -13.90
CA TYR A 114 -7.77 8.03 -12.92
C TYR A 114 -8.37 6.63 -12.84
N ASN A 115 -9.69 6.47 -12.84
CA ASN A 115 -10.33 5.15 -12.86
C ASN A 115 -9.89 4.33 -14.09
N SER A 116 -9.91 4.95 -15.27
CA SER A 116 -9.41 4.31 -16.48
C SER A 116 -7.94 3.90 -16.32
N TYR A 117 -7.10 4.78 -15.76
CA TYR A 117 -5.67 4.52 -15.60
C TYR A 117 -5.38 3.39 -14.61
N LEU A 118 -6.03 3.43 -13.45
CA LEU A 118 -5.88 2.47 -12.35
C LEU A 118 -6.33 1.08 -12.80
N SER A 119 -7.45 0.98 -13.53
CA SER A 119 -8.02 -0.30 -13.98
C SER A 119 -7.09 -1.12 -14.89
N ARG A 120 -6.15 -0.48 -15.60
CA ARG A 120 -5.20 -1.17 -16.50
C ARG A 120 -3.75 -1.05 -16.05
N SER A 121 -3.51 -0.53 -14.85
CA SER A 121 -2.15 -0.37 -14.28
C SER A 121 -1.36 -1.68 -14.21
N ILE A 122 -2.01 -2.79 -13.81
CA ILE A 122 -1.39 -4.12 -13.77
C ILE A 122 -1.01 -4.60 -15.18
N GLN A 123 -1.88 -4.32 -16.17
CA GLN A 123 -1.60 -4.63 -17.56
C GLN A 123 -0.41 -3.82 -18.07
N ALA A 124 -0.34 -2.53 -17.77
CA ALA A 124 0.81 -1.68 -18.11
C ALA A 124 2.13 -2.25 -17.57
N GLN A 125 2.15 -2.70 -16.32
CA GLN A 125 3.33 -3.34 -15.72
C GLN A 125 3.69 -4.67 -16.39
N THR A 126 2.69 -5.45 -16.77
CA THR A 126 2.88 -6.73 -17.47
C THR A 126 3.45 -6.49 -18.87
N THR A 127 2.88 -5.55 -19.62
CA THR A 127 3.36 -5.13 -20.93
C THR A 127 4.79 -4.57 -20.83
N LEU A 128 5.11 -3.80 -19.78
CA LEU A 128 6.47 -3.32 -19.55
C LEU A 128 7.47 -4.48 -19.45
N LYS A 129 7.16 -5.50 -18.65
CA LYS A 129 7.98 -6.71 -18.52
C LYS A 129 8.18 -7.42 -19.87
N GLN A 130 7.11 -7.56 -20.65
CA GLN A 130 7.16 -8.19 -21.98
C GLN A 130 7.99 -7.38 -22.98
N CYS A 131 7.92 -6.05 -22.90
CA CYS A 131 8.64 -5.15 -23.79
C CYS A 131 10.08 -4.85 -23.34
N GLN A 132 10.54 -5.34 -22.16
CA GLN A 132 11.86 -5.03 -21.60
C GLN A 132 12.99 -5.20 -22.62
N ASN A 133 13.01 -6.30 -23.37
CA ASN A 133 14.03 -6.56 -24.38
C ASN A 133 13.98 -5.58 -25.56
N LYS A 134 12.78 -5.14 -25.96
CA LYS A 134 12.58 -4.16 -27.05
C LYS A 134 13.05 -2.77 -26.64
N ILE A 135 12.82 -2.40 -25.38
CA ILE A 135 13.13 -1.07 -24.85
C ILE A 135 14.53 -1.01 -24.20
N ALA A 136 15.20 -2.14 -23.96
CA ALA A 136 16.50 -2.20 -23.28
C ALA A 136 17.54 -1.29 -23.95
N TYR A 137 17.60 -1.27 -25.27
CA TYR A 137 18.50 -0.38 -26.02
C TYR A 137 18.16 1.10 -25.82
N PHE A 138 16.87 1.43 -25.78
CA PHE A 138 16.41 2.79 -25.52
C PHE A 138 16.71 3.24 -24.08
N LEU A 139 16.57 2.33 -23.11
CA LEU A 139 16.84 2.60 -21.69
C LEU A 139 18.34 2.77 -21.38
N GLN A 140 19.24 2.33 -22.25
CA GLN A 140 20.70 2.49 -22.09
C GLN A 140 21.21 3.87 -22.50
N ILE A 141 20.39 4.73 -23.12
CA ILE A 141 20.78 6.08 -23.51
C ILE A 141 20.78 6.96 -22.24
N PRO A 142 21.94 7.42 -21.74
CA PRO A 142 21.98 8.29 -20.59
C PRO A 142 21.34 9.64 -20.94
N ILE A 143 20.36 10.06 -20.14
CA ILE A 143 19.75 11.39 -20.25
C ILE A 143 20.09 12.13 -18.96
N GLU A 144 20.81 13.24 -19.10
CA GLU A 144 21.51 13.96 -18.02
C GLU A 144 20.62 14.50 -16.89
N TYR A 145 19.29 14.48 -17.04
CA TYR A 145 18.37 15.20 -16.14
C TYR A 145 17.29 14.35 -15.47
N ILE A 146 17.19 13.05 -15.75
CA ILE A 146 16.15 12.18 -15.15
C ILE A 146 16.75 10.81 -14.82
N THR A 147 17.02 10.57 -13.53
CA THR A 147 17.66 9.35 -13.00
C THR A 147 16.70 8.18 -12.75
N ARG A 148 15.40 8.43 -12.86
CA ARG A 148 14.35 7.50 -12.45
C ARG A 148 13.91 6.55 -13.56
N GLU A 149 13.54 5.33 -13.17
CA GLU A 149 13.17 4.24 -14.07
C GLU A 149 11.77 4.42 -14.69
N ILE A 150 11.53 3.81 -15.86
CA ILE A 150 10.21 3.84 -16.53
C ILE A 150 9.09 3.22 -15.65
N THR A 151 9.42 2.26 -14.79
CA THR A 151 8.49 1.69 -13.81
C THR A 151 7.97 2.77 -12.86
N GLU A 152 8.83 3.69 -12.42
CA GLU A 152 8.41 4.79 -11.54
C GLU A 152 7.49 5.77 -12.25
N PHE A 153 7.69 5.97 -13.56
CA PHE A 153 6.80 6.79 -14.37
C PHE A 153 5.39 6.19 -14.46
N ILE A 154 5.28 4.88 -14.74
CA ILE A 154 3.96 4.21 -14.83
C ILE A 154 3.21 4.28 -13.48
N LEU A 155 3.94 4.18 -12.36
CA LEU A 155 3.36 4.27 -11.02
C LEU A 155 3.13 5.70 -10.54
N LEU A 156 3.62 6.72 -11.25
CA LEU A 156 3.57 8.11 -10.79
C LEU A 156 2.13 8.62 -10.54
N PRO A 157 1.14 8.40 -11.44
CA PRO A 157 -0.25 8.80 -11.16
C PRO A 157 -0.87 8.04 -9.97
N ILE A 158 -0.47 6.79 -9.77
CA ILE A 158 -0.96 5.95 -8.67
C ILE A 158 -0.50 6.51 -7.33
N ARG A 159 0.80 6.87 -7.23
CA ARG A 159 1.35 7.51 -6.03
C ARG A 159 0.76 8.90 -5.80
N HIS A 160 0.57 9.67 -6.86
CA HIS A 160 0.00 11.02 -6.79
C HIS A 160 -1.39 11.02 -6.16
N ILE A 161 -2.30 10.13 -6.57
CA ILE A 161 -3.67 10.13 -6.00
C ILE A 161 -3.70 9.73 -4.52
N CYS A 162 -2.79 8.85 -4.08
CA CYS A 162 -2.63 8.51 -2.67
C CYS A 162 -2.14 9.72 -1.85
N LEU A 163 -1.08 10.40 -2.32
CA LEU A 163 -0.53 11.58 -1.65
C LEU A 163 -1.52 12.75 -1.63
N LEU A 164 -2.30 12.90 -2.70
CA LEU A 164 -3.35 13.92 -2.77
C LEU A 164 -4.46 13.64 -1.75
N ASN A 165 -4.85 12.39 -1.57
CA ASN A 165 -5.78 12.02 -0.50
C ASN A 165 -5.22 12.37 0.89
N ASP A 166 -3.95 12.06 1.15
CA ASP A 166 -3.32 12.36 2.44
C ASP A 166 -3.32 13.88 2.71
N LEU A 167 -3.03 14.68 1.69
CA LEU A 167 -3.09 16.14 1.74
C LEU A 167 -4.49 16.65 2.10
N PHE A 168 -5.55 16.09 1.50
CA PHE A 168 -6.94 16.43 1.86
C PHE A 168 -7.34 15.94 3.26
N GLN A 169 -6.83 14.80 3.71
CA GLN A 169 -7.12 14.30 5.06
C GLN A 169 -6.46 15.18 6.13
N SER A 170 -5.22 15.63 5.93
CA SER A 170 -4.59 16.60 6.83
C SER A 170 -5.39 17.89 6.92
N GLU A 171 -5.92 18.38 5.79
CA GLU A 171 -6.76 19.59 5.75
C GLU A 171 -8.05 19.41 6.58
N ILE A 172 -8.75 18.29 6.44
CA ILE A 172 -9.98 18.03 7.21
C ILE A 172 -9.71 17.96 8.72
N ILE A 173 -8.58 17.37 9.12
CA ILE A 173 -8.22 17.19 10.53
C ILE A 173 -7.82 18.53 11.16
N GLU A 174 -6.98 19.30 10.46
CA GLU A 174 -6.49 20.59 10.96
C GLU A 174 -7.55 21.69 10.86
N HIS A 175 -8.46 21.58 9.89
CA HIS A 175 -9.47 22.58 9.55
C HIS A 175 -10.83 21.91 9.30
N PRO A 176 -11.49 21.35 10.34
CA PRO A 176 -12.78 20.70 10.20
C PRO A 176 -13.77 21.67 9.57
N PRO A 177 -14.41 21.29 8.44
CA PRO A 177 -15.20 22.23 7.66
C PRO A 177 -16.31 22.83 8.50
N ILE A 178 -16.44 24.15 8.42
CA ILE A 178 -17.74 24.79 8.61
C ILE A 178 -18.61 24.19 7.50
N ILE A 179 -19.66 23.46 7.89
CA ILE A 179 -20.49 22.48 7.15
C ILE A 179 -20.95 22.90 5.72
N ASN A 180 -20.68 24.12 5.27
CA ASN A 180 -21.14 24.70 4.02
C ASN A 180 -20.06 25.00 2.95
N SER A 181 -18.75 24.83 3.21
CA SER A 181 -17.69 25.27 2.26
C SER A 181 -16.96 24.16 1.49
N ILE A 182 -16.99 22.91 1.95
CA ILE A 182 -16.26 21.81 1.31
C ILE A 182 -17.25 20.88 0.59
N ASP A 183 -17.08 20.69 -0.72
CA ASP A 183 -17.82 19.69 -1.49
C ASP A 183 -17.27 18.30 -1.14
N TRP A 184 -17.74 17.75 -0.02
CA TRP A 184 -17.34 16.43 0.52
C TRP A 184 -17.31 15.31 -0.51
N LYS A 185 -18.10 15.44 -1.58
CA LYS A 185 -18.14 14.48 -2.68
C LYS A 185 -16.77 14.31 -3.33
N ILE A 186 -16.03 15.39 -3.58
CA ILE A 186 -14.75 15.28 -4.29
C ILE A 186 -13.67 14.62 -3.43
N ILE A 187 -13.68 14.91 -2.14
CA ILE A 187 -12.76 14.28 -1.18
C ILE A 187 -13.08 12.79 -1.09
N GLU A 188 -14.36 12.43 -1.04
CA GLU A 188 -14.77 11.03 -1.02
C GLU A 188 -14.38 10.30 -2.32
N ASP A 189 -14.57 10.92 -3.48
CA ASP A 189 -14.18 10.36 -4.77
C ASP A 189 -12.64 10.14 -4.84
N ILE A 190 -11.85 11.12 -4.39
CA ILE A 190 -10.38 11.00 -4.31
C ILE A 190 -9.97 9.91 -3.32
N ARG A 191 -10.65 9.79 -2.18
CA ARG A 191 -10.43 8.73 -1.19
C ARG A 191 -10.69 7.34 -1.78
N LEU A 192 -11.75 7.18 -2.57
CA LEU A 192 -12.06 5.92 -3.26
C LEU A 192 -10.98 5.58 -4.30
N LEU A 193 -10.52 6.56 -5.08
CA LEU A 193 -9.40 6.37 -6.01
C LEU A 193 -8.11 5.98 -5.29
N ALA A 194 -7.78 6.65 -4.18
CA ALA A 194 -6.60 6.36 -3.37
C ALA A 194 -6.64 4.94 -2.78
N ARG A 195 -7.81 4.46 -2.34
CA ARG A 195 -7.97 3.06 -1.91
C ARG A 195 -7.66 2.07 -3.03
N HIS A 196 -8.20 2.31 -4.24
CA HIS A 196 -7.92 1.46 -5.39
C HIS A 196 -6.44 1.51 -5.77
N ALA A 197 -5.83 2.70 -5.76
CA ALA A 197 -4.41 2.90 -5.99
C ALA A 197 -3.53 2.18 -4.97
N ASN A 198 -3.88 2.20 -3.68
CA ASN A 198 -3.18 1.48 -2.63
C ASN A 198 -3.22 -0.04 -2.83
N VAL A 199 -4.36 -0.60 -3.25
CA VAL A 199 -4.46 -2.03 -3.60
C VAL A 199 -3.51 -2.37 -4.76
N ILE A 200 -3.41 -1.49 -5.77
CA ILE A 200 -2.48 -1.69 -6.89
C ILE A 200 -1.03 -1.63 -6.41
N LEU A 201 -0.66 -0.64 -5.58
CA LEU A 201 0.69 -0.52 -5.03
C LEU A 201 1.06 -1.75 -4.19
N GLN A 202 0.16 -2.19 -3.30
CA GLN A 202 0.32 -3.42 -2.52
C GLN A 202 0.48 -4.64 -3.43
N SER A 203 -0.31 -4.77 -4.50
CA SER A 203 -0.16 -5.88 -5.46
C SER A 203 1.15 -5.82 -6.26
N SER A 204 1.69 -4.62 -6.48
CA SER A 204 2.97 -4.41 -7.18
C SER A 204 4.13 -4.79 -6.26
N ASP A 205 4.04 -4.44 -4.98
CA ASP A 205 4.99 -4.84 -3.94
C ASP A 205 4.90 -6.34 -3.67
N MET A 206 3.68 -6.91 -3.65
CA MET A 206 3.46 -8.36 -3.56
C MET A 206 3.97 -9.10 -4.79
N THR A 207 3.79 -8.61 -6.02
CA THR A 207 4.38 -9.28 -7.19
C THR A 207 5.90 -9.11 -7.25
N GLN A 208 6.48 -8.02 -6.76
CA GLN A 208 7.93 -7.95 -6.52
C GLN A 208 8.34 -8.95 -5.44
N HIS A 209 7.56 -9.12 -4.38
CA HIS A 209 7.79 -10.08 -3.32
C HIS A 209 7.63 -11.53 -3.79
N ASP A 210 6.62 -11.86 -4.61
CA ASP A 210 6.36 -13.17 -5.22
C ASP A 210 7.38 -13.50 -6.29
N ASN A 211 7.86 -12.51 -7.05
CA ASN A 211 9.02 -12.72 -7.91
C ASN A 211 10.26 -12.93 -7.05
N THR A 212 10.42 -12.22 -5.92
CA THR A 212 11.53 -12.47 -4.98
C THR A 212 11.38 -13.85 -4.33
N ILE A 213 10.18 -14.30 -3.97
CA ILE A 213 9.87 -15.62 -3.40
C ILE A 213 10.08 -16.69 -4.46
N SER A 214 9.63 -16.53 -5.70
CA SER A 214 9.89 -17.48 -6.79
C SER A 214 11.39 -17.53 -7.15
N THR A 215 12.08 -16.40 -7.11
CA THR A 215 13.55 -16.34 -7.27
C THR A 215 14.25 -16.98 -6.06
N LEU A 216 13.72 -16.80 -4.85
CA LEU A 216 14.20 -17.45 -3.64
C LEU A 216 13.92 -18.95 -3.66
N GLU A 217 12.72 -19.40 -4.05
CA GLU A 217 12.31 -20.79 -4.20
C GLU A 217 13.13 -21.51 -5.27
N SER A 218 13.37 -20.86 -6.40
CA SER A 218 14.28 -21.37 -7.44
C SER A 218 15.75 -21.40 -6.98
N SER A 219 16.16 -20.52 -6.07
CA SER A 219 17.48 -20.58 -5.40
C SER A 219 17.54 -21.59 -4.23
N ILE A 220 16.39 -21.92 -3.63
CA ILE A 220 16.20 -22.94 -2.58
C ILE A 220 16.18 -24.35 -3.18
N TYR A 221 15.98 -24.50 -4.49
CA TYR A 221 16.10 -25.78 -5.20
C TYR A 221 17.52 -26.42 -5.15
N CYS A 222 18.49 -25.74 -4.54
CA CYS A 222 19.80 -26.30 -4.19
C CYS A 222 19.88 -26.91 -2.77
N ALA A 223 18.80 -26.87 -1.97
CA ALA A 223 18.74 -27.53 -0.66
C ALA A 223 18.13 -28.95 -0.81
N PRO A 224 18.89 -30.02 -0.52
CA PRO A 224 18.37 -31.37 -0.64
C PRO A 224 17.41 -31.64 0.53
N ASN A 225 16.15 -31.97 0.22
CA ASN A 225 15.10 -32.57 1.09
C ASN A 225 13.90 -31.72 1.54
N VAL A 226 13.49 -30.67 0.82
CA VAL A 226 12.17 -30.02 1.08
C VAL A 226 11.28 -30.10 -0.16
N THR A 227 10.38 -31.07 -0.20
CA THR A 227 9.30 -31.13 -1.18
C THR A 227 8.15 -30.25 -0.71
N LEU A 228 7.92 -29.12 -1.39
CA LEU A 228 6.73 -28.29 -1.22
C LEU A 228 5.60 -28.89 -2.06
N GLU A 229 4.62 -29.53 -1.41
CA GLU A 229 3.35 -29.86 -2.07
C GLU A 229 2.54 -28.58 -2.27
N THR A 230 2.46 -28.12 -3.51
CA THR A 230 1.58 -27.04 -3.97
C THR A 230 0.16 -27.59 -4.14
N SER A 231 -0.74 -27.21 -3.23
CA SER A 231 -2.18 -27.43 -3.46
C SER A 231 -2.67 -26.38 -4.45
N GLN A 232 -2.88 -26.80 -5.70
CA GLN A 232 -3.66 -26.03 -6.68
C GLN A 232 -5.14 -26.03 -6.25
N ASP A 233 -5.82 -24.93 -6.53
CA ASP A 233 -7.24 -24.64 -6.25
C ASP A 233 -7.61 -24.02 -4.89
N THR A 234 -7.39 -22.70 -4.79
CA THR A 234 -8.32 -21.77 -4.11
C THR A 234 -8.13 -20.37 -4.67
N THR A 235 -9.19 -19.79 -5.25
CA THR A 235 -9.23 -18.44 -5.84
C THR A 235 -9.55 -17.40 -4.76
N ILE A 236 -8.68 -17.30 -3.74
CA ILE A 236 -8.74 -16.26 -2.71
C ILE A 236 -7.38 -15.59 -2.74
N GLN A 237 -7.32 -14.27 -2.96
CA GLN A 237 -6.05 -13.53 -2.89
C GLN A 237 -5.51 -13.63 -1.46
N PRO A 238 -4.31 -14.17 -1.24
CA PRO A 238 -3.75 -14.30 0.09
C PRO A 238 -3.37 -12.91 0.64
N GLU A 239 -3.87 -12.56 1.81
CA GLU A 239 -3.41 -11.37 2.54
C GLU A 239 -2.07 -11.73 3.21
N ILE A 240 -0.99 -11.75 2.41
CA ILE A 240 0.34 -12.12 2.88
C ILE A 240 0.85 -11.01 3.81
N THR A 241 0.99 -11.33 5.10
CA THR A 241 1.64 -10.44 6.07
C THR A 241 3.08 -10.93 6.29
N SER A 242 4.07 -10.06 6.07
CA SER A 242 5.50 -10.37 6.27
C SER A 242 6.14 -9.41 7.28
N THR A 243 6.97 -9.94 8.19
CA THR A 243 7.73 -9.11 9.15
C THR A 243 9.01 -9.81 9.62
N ILE A 244 9.88 -9.06 10.30
CA ILE A 244 11.07 -9.59 10.96
C ILE A 244 10.77 -9.71 12.45
N VAL A 245 10.97 -10.90 13.01
CA VAL A 245 10.79 -11.16 14.44
C VAL A 245 12.03 -11.83 15.02
N LEU A 246 12.20 -11.74 16.33
CA LEU A 246 13.05 -12.68 17.05
C LEU A 246 12.24 -13.95 17.29
N GLN A 247 12.73 -15.08 16.79
CA GLN A 247 12.10 -16.39 16.89
C GLN A 247 12.89 -17.27 17.84
N ARG A 248 12.19 -18.04 18.67
CA ARG A 248 12.76 -19.11 19.48
C ARG A 248 11.90 -20.36 19.43
N THR A 249 12.51 -21.52 19.21
CA THR A 249 11.83 -22.81 19.32
C THR A 249 12.19 -23.47 20.64
N ASN A 250 11.20 -23.86 21.44
CA ASN A 250 11.40 -24.54 22.72
C ASN A 250 12.39 -23.80 23.64
N ARG A 251 13.62 -24.32 23.78
CA ARG A 251 14.69 -23.75 24.63
C ARG A 251 15.90 -23.25 23.82
N GLU A 252 15.75 -23.12 22.50
CA GLU A 252 16.80 -22.60 21.63
C GLU A 252 17.08 -21.11 21.93
N PRO A 253 18.24 -20.56 21.52
CA PRO A 253 18.46 -19.12 21.56
C PRO A 253 17.46 -18.38 20.67
N TRP A 254 17.30 -17.08 20.93
CA TRP A 254 16.54 -16.19 20.04
C TRP A 254 17.34 -15.91 18.78
N GLU A 255 16.69 -16.07 17.63
CA GLU A 255 17.29 -15.82 16.32
C GLU A 255 16.41 -14.87 15.49
N PRO A 256 16.98 -13.87 14.81
CA PRO A 256 16.20 -13.03 13.89
C PRO A 256 15.76 -13.85 12.69
N LYS A 257 14.45 -13.86 12.43
CA LYS A 257 13.86 -14.52 11.26
C LYS A 257 12.84 -13.62 10.59
N ARG A 258 12.79 -13.71 9.26
CA ARG A 258 11.65 -13.21 8.51
C ARG A 258 10.53 -14.25 8.62
N VAL A 259 9.35 -13.79 8.99
CA VAL A 259 8.16 -14.61 9.12
C VAL A 259 7.12 -14.11 8.14
N GLU A 260 6.60 -15.03 7.35
CA GLU A 260 5.57 -14.77 6.36
C GLU A 260 4.35 -15.61 6.74
N LEU A 261 3.21 -14.92 6.92
CA LEU A 261 1.92 -15.51 7.14
C LEU A 261 1.21 -15.65 5.79
N LEU A 262 1.01 -16.90 5.38
CA LEU A 262 0.21 -17.29 4.23
C LEU A 262 -1.12 -17.87 4.71
N ASP A 263 -2.10 -18.03 3.82
CA ASP A 263 -3.47 -18.48 4.13
C ASP A 263 -3.55 -19.73 5.02
N SER A 264 -2.63 -20.68 4.83
CA SER A 264 -2.63 -21.95 5.56
C SER A 264 -1.30 -22.29 6.23
N ARG A 265 -0.28 -21.43 6.12
CA ARG A 265 1.09 -21.72 6.59
C ARG A 265 1.81 -20.50 7.15
N LEU A 266 2.69 -20.75 8.10
CA LEU A 266 3.76 -19.83 8.50
C LEU A 266 5.08 -20.28 7.91
N LEU A 267 5.77 -19.39 7.21
CA LEU A 267 7.13 -19.61 6.71
C LEU A 267 8.14 -18.86 7.57
N PHE A 268 9.25 -19.52 7.87
CA PHE A 268 10.33 -18.95 8.67
C PHE A 268 11.62 -18.98 7.87
N THR A 269 12.15 -17.80 7.55
CA THR A 269 13.33 -17.65 6.74
C THR A 269 14.44 -17.01 7.56
N ARG A 270 15.64 -17.62 7.53
CA ARG A 270 16.80 -17.05 8.22
C ARG A 270 17.24 -15.81 7.47
N ILE A 271 17.55 -14.76 8.22
CA ILE A 271 18.10 -13.52 7.67
C ILE A 271 19.62 -13.58 7.81
N ASP A 272 20.34 -13.65 6.69
CA ASP A 272 21.79 -13.50 6.70
C ASP A 272 22.19 -12.04 6.87
N ARG A 273 23.43 -11.79 7.32
CA ARG A 273 23.97 -10.45 7.62
C ARG A 273 23.86 -9.44 6.48
N THR A 274 23.68 -9.93 5.24
CA THR A 274 23.59 -9.11 4.04
C THR A 274 22.16 -8.80 3.61
N ASN A 275 21.12 -9.33 4.27
CA ASN A 275 19.70 -9.21 3.87
C ASN A 275 19.36 -9.70 2.44
N ILE A 276 20.32 -10.30 1.71
CA ILE A 276 20.18 -10.65 0.29
C ILE A 276 19.95 -12.15 0.08
N CYS A 277 20.47 -12.99 0.97
CA CYS A 277 20.27 -14.44 0.92
C CYS A 277 19.43 -14.88 2.11
N SER A 278 18.36 -15.63 1.84
CA SER A 278 17.42 -16.05 2.87
C SER A 278 17.07 -17.52 2.66
N SER A 279 17.45 -18.37 3.60
CA SER A 279 17.18 -19.82 3.52
C SER A 279 15.93 -20.16 4.33
N LEU A 280 15.01 -20.90 3.73
CA LEU A 280 13.82 -21.40 4.44
C LEU A 280 14.28 -22.36 5.54
N THR A 281 14.03 -22.00 6.79
CA THR A 281 14.43 -22.80 7.96
C THR A 281 13.34 -23.77 8.39
N SER A 282 12.07 -23.36 8.31
CA SER A 282 10.94 -24.19 8.68
C SER A 282 9.65 -23.66 8.07
N SER A 283 8.69 -24.56 7.84
CA SER A 283 7.32 -24.24 7.45
C SER A 283 6.35 -24.92 8.42
N ILE A 284 5.28 -24.22 8.80
CA ILE A 284 4.30 -24.71 9.77
C ILE A 284 2.91 -24.57 9.18
N SER A 285 2.18 -25.68 9.12
CA SER A 285 0.75 -25.63 8.81
C SER A 285 -0.02 -24.98 9.95
N LEU A 286 -0.82 -23.97 9.64
CA LEU A 286 -1.68 -23.28 10.60
C LEU A 286 -2.74 -24.22 11.20
N ALA A 287 -3.16 -25.24 10.44
CA ALA A 287 -4.06 -26.28 10.93
C ALA A 287 -3.45 -27.11 12.08
N ASN A 288 -2.11 -27.15 12.19
CA ASN A 288 -1.41 -27.85 13.28
C ASN A 288 -1.19 -26.98 14.52
N VAL A 289 -1.56 -25.69 14.49
CA VAL A 289 -1.44 -24.80 15.64
C VAL A 289 -2.55 -25.12 16.64
N VAL A 290 -2.17 -25.68 17.78
CA VAL A 290 -3.09 -26.09 18.85
C VAL A 290 -3.57 -24.87 19.64
N HIS A 291 -2.64 -24.00 20.00
CA HIS A 291 -2.91 -22.86 20.87
C HIS A 291 -2.00 -21.67 20.52
N ILE A 292 -2.54 -20.46 20.68
CA ILE A 292 -1.82 -19.19 20.64
C ILE A 292 -2.01 -18.48 21.97
N GLN A 293 -0.92 -17.99 22.55
CA GLN A 293 -0.93 -17.22 23.80
C GLN A 293 -0.24 -15.88 23.59
N GLU A 294 -0.91 -14.81 24.03
CA GLU A 294 -0.39 -13.46 24.08
C GLU A 294 0.48 -13.23 25.33
N ASP A 295 1.64 -12.59 25.15
CA ASP A 295 2.40 -11.96 26.22
C ASP A 295 2.69 -10.50 25.84
N ARG A 296 1.72 -9.63 26.16
CA ARG A 296 1.76 -8.20 25.85
C ARG A 296 2.92 -7.47 26.50
N SER A 297 3.39 -7.96 27.66
CA SER A 297 4.49 -7.32 28.39
C SER A 297 5.83 -7.44 27.66
N ASN A 298 5.98 -8.49 26.85
CA ASN A 298 7.19 -8.78 26.09
C ASN A 298 6.98 -8.68 24.57
N GLU A 299 5.83 -8.17 24.13
CA GLU A 299 5.42 -8.13 22.72
C GLU A 299 5.64 -9.49 22.03
N GLU A 300 5.26 -10.56 22.74
CA GLU A 300 5.60 -11.93 22.37
C GLU A 300 4.33 -12.76 22.10
N LEU A 301 4.33 -13.48 20.98
CA LEU A 301 3.33 -14.50 20.64
C LEU A 301 3.91 -15.89 20.86
N ARG A 302 3.18 -16.74 21.58
CA ARG A 302 3.57 -18.13 21.85
C ARG A 302 2.62 -19.08 21.15
N LEU A 303 3.16 -19.86 20.23
CA LEU A 303 2.44 -20.85 19.46
C LEU A 303 2.79 -22.25 19.99
N VAL A 304 1.76 -23.07 20.22
CA VAL A 304 1.92 -24.50 20.48
C VAL A 304 1.48 -25.25 19.24
N VAL A 305 2.40 -25.96 18.60
CA VAL A 305 2.18 -26.65 17.33
C VAL A 305 2.28 -28.16 17.55
N ALA A 306 1.27 -28.90 17.07
CA ALA A 306 1.31 -30.35 17.06
C ALA A 306 2.22 -30.84 15.93
N GLY A 307 3.22 -31.65 16.26
CA GLY A 307 4.08 -32.29 15.26
C GLY A 307 3.31 -33.31 14.44
N THR A 308 3.62 -33.41 13.15
CA THR A 308 3.10 -34.46 12.27
C THR A 308 3.64 -35.82 12.71
N MET A 309 2.75 -36.78 12.98
CA MET A 309 3.15 -38.15 13.30
C MET A 309 3.86 -38.79 12.09
N ASN A 310 5.15 -39.11 12.23
CA ASN A 310 5.78 -40.06 11.32
C ASN A 310 5.15 -41.44 11.58
N LYS A 311 4.46 -41.99 10.57
CA LYS A 311 3.68 -43.24 10.66
C LYS A 311 4.50 -44.51 10.96
N SER A 312 5.80 -44.41 11.28
CA SER A 312 6.71 -45.57 11.33
C SER A 312 6.92 -46.20 12.72
N THR A 313 6.33 -45.70 13.81
CA THR A 313 6.53 -46.28 15.16
C THR A 313 5.24 -46.47 15.95
N LYS A 314 5.03 -47.69 16.48
CA LYS A 314 3.81 -48.18 17.16
C LYS A 314 3.50 -47.56 18.54
N HIS A 315 4.25 -46.55 18.97
CA HIS A 315 3.98 -45.78 20.19
C HIS A 315 4.11 -44.28 19.88
N SER A 316 3.05 -43.68 19.34
CA SER A 316 3.09 -42.30 18.87
C SER A 316 2.59 -41.32 19.95
N SER A 317 3.52 -40.81 20.76
CA SER A 317 3.28 -39.54 21.47
C SER A 317 3.35 -38.39 20.47
N VAL A 318 2.31 -37.54 20.42
CA VAL A 318 2.34 -36.31 19.61
C VAL A 318 3.39 -35.38 20.21
N LYS A 319 4.49 -35.15 19.47
CA LYS A 319 5.50 -34.19 19.90
C LYS A 319 4.95 -32.78 19.73
N MET A 320 4.82 -32.04 20.82
CA MET A 320 4.43 -30.63 20.79
C MET A 320 5.68 -29.76 20.62
N MET A 321 5.62 -28.79 19.71
CA MET A 321 6.65 -27.78 19.48
C MET A 321 6.13 -26.44 19.98
N ARG A 322 6.94 -25.72 20.78
CA ARG A 322 6.61 -24.36 21.23
C ARG A 322 7.43 -23.36 20.44
N ILE A 323 6.78 -22.34 19.90
CA ILE A 323 7.42 -21.30 19.11
C ILE A 323 7.07 -19.96 19.72
N HIS A 324 8.09 -19.16 19.96
CA HIS A 324 7.97 -17.83 20.51
C HIS A 324 8.39 -16.84 19.42
N LEU A 325 7.54 -15.85 19.15
CA LEU A 325 7.78 -14.77 18.21
C LEU A 325 7.74 -13.45 18.97
N ARG A 326 8.84 -12.72 19.00
CA ARG A 326 8.92 -11.40 19.63
C ARG A 326 9.06 -10.33 18.57
N PHE A 327 8.17 -9.36 18.62
CA PHE A 327 8.09 -8.24 17.70
C PHE A 327 8.93 -7.06 18.22
N GLN A 328 9.30 -6.15 17.33
CA GLN A 328 10.06 -4.95 17.69
C GLN A 328 9.15 -3.78 18.09
N HIS A 329 7.92 -3.77 17.57
CA HIS A 329 6.96 -2.69 17.76
C HIS A 329 5.60 -3.23 18.22
N THR A 330 4.99 -2.56 19.20
CA THR A 330 3.68 -2.93 19.75
C THR A 330 2.59 -2.98 18.67
N ASN A 331 2.60 -2.04 17.72
CA ASN A 331 1.60 -1.98 16.65
C ASN A 331 1.71 -3.18 15.69
N GLU A 332 2.93 -3.60 15.37
CA GLU A 332 3.17 -4.80 14.57
C GLU A 332 2.69 -6.04 15.30
N TYR A 333 3.01 -6.17 16.59
CA TYR A 333 2.53 -7.25 17.45
C TYR A 333 0.99 -7.36 17.45
N ILE A 334 0.28 -6.25 17.66
CA ILE A 334 -1.19 -6.21 17.68
C ILE A 334 -1.75 -6.65 16.34
N SER A 335 -1.24 -6.07 15.24
CA SER A 335 -1.67 -6.40 13.88
C SER A 335 -1.46 -7.89 13.58
N TRP A 336 -0.26 -8.40 13.86
CA TRP A 336 0.09 -9.80 13.63
C TRP A 336 -0.73 -10.78 14.47
N PHE A 337 -1.03 -10.43 15.73
CA PHE A 337 -1.88 -11.26 16.56
C PHE A 337 -3.27 -11.44 15.95
N HIS A 338 -3.88 -10.36 15.46
CA HIS A 338 -5.18 -10.41 14.79
C HIS A 338 -5.13 -11.23 13.50
N HIS A 339 -4.18 -10.95 12.61
CA HIS A 339 -4.06 -11.67 11.34
C HIS A 339 -3.80 -13.16 11.55
N LEU A 340 -2.86 -13.51 12.43
CA LEU A 340 -2.51 -14.90 12.69
C LEU A 340 -3.66 -15.68 13.33
N THR A 341 -4.40 -15.07 14.26
CA THR A 341 -5.55 -15.72 14.89
C THR A 341 -6.65 -16.02 13.87
N ASN A 342 -6.96 -15.06 12.99
CA ASN A 342 -7.94 -15.23 11.93
C ASN A 342 -7.51 -16.32 10.94
N ALA A 343 -6.25 -16.30 10.50
CA ALA A 343 -5.71 -17.29 9.57
C ALA A 343 -5.69 -18.72 10.16
N ILE A 344 -5.35 -18.87 11.45
CA ILE A 344 -5.42 -20.17 12.14
C ILE A 344 -6.86 -20.70 12.16
N GLN A 345 -7.83 -19.82 12.46
CA GLN A 345 -9.23 -20.21 12.50
C GLN A 345 -9.72 -20.67 11.13
N GLN A 346 -9.45 -19.89 10.07
CA GLN A 346 -9.80 -20.24 8.69
C GLN A 346 -9.15 -21.57 8.25
N ALA A 347 -7.86 -21.76 8.53
CA ALA A 347 -7.15 -22.99 8.19
C ALA A 347 -7.72 -24.23 8.90
N LYS A 348 -8.17 -24.07 10.17
CA LYS A 348 -8.87 -25.12 10.89
C LYS A 348 -10.22 -25.43 10.25
N ASP A 349 -11.02 -24.43 9.96
CA ASP A 349 -12.35 -24.60 9.35
C ASP A 349 -12.27 -25.32 8.00
N GLN A 350 -11.31 -24.94 7.15
CA GLN A 350 -11.04 -25.62 5.87
C GLN A 350 -10.54 -27.05 6.02
N SER A 351 -9.77 -27.36 7.08
CA SER A 351 -9.32 -28.73 7.34
C SER A 351 -10.44 -29.65 7.80
N TRP A 352 -11.46 -29.11 8.46
CA TRP A 352 -12.64 -29.84 8.91
C TRP A 352 -13.59 -30.16 7.76
N THR A 353 -13.83 -29.21 6.84
CA THR A 353 -14.68 -29.45 5.66
C THR A 353 -14.11 -30.56 4.78
N LYS A 354 -12.81 -30.53 4.48
CA LYS A 354 -12.14 -31.59 3.68
C LYS A 354 -12.23 -32.98 4.33
N LYS A 355 -12.20 -33.07 5.66
CA LYS A 355 -12.35 -34.37 6.35
C LYS A 355 -13.76 -34.94 6.27
N ASN A 356 -14.77 -34.07 6.23
CA ASN A 356 -16.18 -34.50 6.17
C ASN A 356 -16.63 -34.81 4.74
N GLU A 357 -16.05 -34.17 3.73
CA GLU A 357 -16.29 -34.48 2.31
C GLU A 357 -15.78 -35.88 1.90
N LEU A 358 -14.76 -36.40 2.59
CA LEU A 358 -14.22 -37.75 2.37
C LEU A 358 -15.00 -38.88 3.08
N VAL A 359 -16.08 -38.55 3.80
CA VAL A 359 -16.88 -39.50 4.59
C VAL A 359 -18.27 -39.76 3.97
N ILE A 360 -18.54 -39.24 2.77
CA ILE A 360 -19.79 -39.47 2.02
C ILE A 360 -19.62 -40.58 0.99
#